data_AF-S4P5M9-F1
#
_entry.id   AF-S4P5M9-F1
#
_cell.length_a   1.000
_cell.length_b   1.000
_cell.length_c   1.000
_cell.angle_alpha   90.00
_cell.angle_beta   90.00
_cell.angle_gamma   90.00
#
_symmetry.space_group_name_H-M   'P 1'
#
loop_
_entity.id
_entity.type
_entity.pdbx_description
1 polymer ?
#
loop_
_entity_poly.entity_id
_entity_poly.type
_entity_poly.pdbx_seq_one_letter_code
_entity_poly.pdbx_strand_id
1 'polypeptide(L)'
;MGPNALAIVFAPCILRTHKIQPAQDSLHDIARQTSCLEAILIDKLSNTRGALAEIATLDEASATASDRLDIIRAHSLRPRPEEQILEGHIHEIEKEKAIITSNLPTLVRATSDDDLLSTTDHDGEFGSTDDLSTGASSLRSQRLLHRQLS
;
A
#
# COMPACT_ATOMS: atom_id res chain seq x y z
N MET A 1 8.96 -5.84 4.33
CA MET A 1 8.54 -5.65 5.75
C MET A 1 7.54 -6.73 6.11
N GLY A 2 7.73 -7.44 7.23
CA GLY A 2 6.80 -8.49 7.67
C GLY A 2 5.65 -7.94 8.53
N PRO A 3 4.55 -8.72 8.72
CA PRO A 3 3.39 -8.31 9.52
C PRO A 3 3.76 -7.89 10.95
N ASN A 4 4.66 -8.63 11.60
CA ASN A 4 5.16 -8.30 12.94
C ASN A 4 5.84 -6.92 12.99
N ALA A 5 6.75 -6.64 12.04
CA ALA A 5 7.45 -5.36 11.99
C ALA A 5 6.48 -4.18 11.80
N LEU A 6 5.48 -4.34 10.94
CA LEU A 6 4.40 -3.35 10.77
C LEU A 6 3.60 -3.20 12.07
N ALA A 7 3.24 -4.31 12.71
CA ALA A 7 2.47 -4.28 13.95
C ALA A 7 3.19 -3.54 15.08
N ILE A 8 4.50 -3.75 15.26
CA ILE A 8 5.30 -3.05 16.28
C ILE A 8 5.27 -1.53 16.08
N VAL A 9 5.37 -1.08 14.82
CA VAL A 9 5.42 0.35 14.49
C VAL A 9 4.02 0.99 14.58
N PHE A 10 2.99 0.28 14.11
CA PHE A 10 1.65 0.86 13.94
C PHE A 10 0.71 0.63 15.12
N ALA A 11 0.87 -0.44 15.92
CA ALA A 11 -0.03 -0.73 17.04
C ALA A 11 -0.10 0.42 18.07
N PRO A 12 1.02 1.07 18.46
CA PRO A 12 0.98 2.21 19.38
C PRO A 12 0.36 3.49 18.78
N CYS A 13 0.16 3.55 17.46
CA CYS A 13 -0.46 4.67 16.76
C CYS A 13 -1.95 4.43 16.53
N ILE A 14 -2.37 3.17 16.35
CA ILE A 14 -3.75 2.79 16.01
C ILE A 14 -4.56 2.47 17.28
N LEU A 15 -3.96 1.77 18.26
CA LEU A 15 -4.68 1.16 19.39
C LEU A 15 -4.38 1.81 20.74
N ARG A 16 -3.72 2.98 20.76
CA ARG A 16 -3.27 3.63 21.99
C ARG A 16 -4.43 3.90 22.95
N THR A 17 -4.24 3.53 24.22
CA THR A 17 -5.14 3.89 25.32
C THR A 17 -4.72 5.22 25.95
N HIS A 18 -5.70 6.05 26.34
CA HIS A 18 -5.47 7.29 27.09
C HIS A 18 -5.48 7.09 28.61
N LYS A 19 -5.59 5.84 29.08
CA LYS A 19 -5.62 5.53 30.51
C LYS A 19 -4.23 5.73 31.13
N ILE A 20 -4.19 6.46 32.24
CA ILE A 20 -3.00 6.53 33.10
C ILE A 20 -2.95 5.23 33.89
N GLN A 21 -1.91 4.43 33.67
CA GLN A 21 -1.74 3.13 34.30
C GLN A 21 -0.27 2.89 34.68
N PRO A 22 0.00 1.96 35.61
CA PRO A 22 1.35 1.53 35.91
C PRO A 22 2.12 1.09 34.67
N ALA A 23 3.45 1.25 34.69
CA ALA A 23 4.30 0.92 33.54
C ALA A 23 4.20 -0.57 33.12
N GLN A 24 4.00 -1.47 34.08
CA GLN A 24 3.84 -2.92 33.83
C GLN A 24 2.59 -3.20 32.99
N ASP A 25 1.45 -2.61 33.36
CA ASP A 25 0.19 -2.75 32.63
C ASP A 25 0.30 -2.13 31.23
N SER A 26 0.97 -0.98 31.13
CA SER A 26 1.25 -0.35 29.83
C SER A 26 2.11 -1.21 28.91
N LEU A 27 3.13 -1.91 29.43
CA LEU A 27 3.96 -2.81 28.63
C LEU A 27 3.16 -4.03 28.17
N HIS A 28 2.31 -4.58 29.04
CA HIS A 28 1.43 -5.69 28.69
C HIS A 28 0.41 -5.29 27.60
N ASP A 29 -0.13 -4.07 27.67
CA ASP A 29 -1.02 -3.54 26.65
C ASP A 29 -0.33 -3.37 25.30
N ILE A 30 0.91 -2.86 25.26
CA ILE A 30 1.68 -2.73 24.02
C ILE A 30 1.89 -4.10 23.36
N ALA A 31 2.25 -5.12 24.15
CA ALA A 31 2.43 -6.47 23.64
C ALA A 31 1.12 -7.04 23.07
N ARG A 32 0.00 -6.85 23.79
CA ARG A 32 -1.34 -7.27 23.33
C ARG A 32 -1.78 -6.54 22.07
N GLN A 33 -1.58 -5.22 22.00
CA GLN A 33 -1.91 -4.40 20.84
C GLN A 33 -1.11 -4.81 19.61
N THR A 34 0.19 -5.05 19.79
CA THR A 34 1.08 -5.53 18.72
C THR A 34 0.62 -6.88 18.19
N SER A 35 0.36 -7.85 19.08
CA SER A 35 -0.11 -9.19 18.69
C SER A 35 -1.49 -9.15 18.02
N CYS A 36 -2.40 -8.32 18.51
CA CYS A 36 -3.72 -8.12 17.90
C CYS A 36 -3.60 -7.56 16.47
N LEU A 37 -2.78 -6.52 16.28
CA LEU A 37 -2.61 -5.92 14.96
C LEU A 37 -1.85 -6.85 14.00
N GLU A 38 -0.86 -7.58 14.48
CA GLU A 38 -0.15 -8.60 13.69
C GLU A 38 -1.13 -9.66 13.17
N ALA A 39 -2.02 -10.19 14.02
CA ALA A 39 -3.01 -11.18 13.62
C ALA A 39 -3.95 -10.65 12.52
N ILE A 40 -4.43 -9.41 12.65
CA ILE A 40 -5.26 -8.75 11.64
C ILE A 40 -4.49 -8.59 10.32
N LEU A 41 -3.22 -8.16 10.39
CA LEU A 41 -2.38 -7.98 9.20
C LEU A 41 -2.10 -9.31 8.49
N ILE A 42 -1.80 -10.37 9.24
CA ILE A 42 -1.60 -11.71 8.69
C ILE A 42 -2.85 -12.16 7.94
N ASP A 43 -4.02 -12.06 8.55
CA ASP A 43 -5.29 -12.45 7.93
C ASP A 43 -5.57 -11.64 6.65
N LYS A 44 -5.47 -10.32 6.72
CA LYS A 44 -5.71 -9.46 5.55
C LYS A 44 -4.73 -9.67 4.42
N LEU A 45 -3.43 -9.85 4.74
CA LEU A 45 -2.43 -10.13 3.72
C LEU A 45 -2.62 -11.52 3.11
N SER A 46 -2.97 -12.52 3.93
CA SER A 46 -3.28 -13.88 3.46
C SER A 46 -4.46 -13.86 2.51
N ASN A 47 -5.57 -13.24 2.91
CA ASN A 47 -6.77 -13.14 2.08
C ASN A 47 -6.52 -12.39 0.76
N THR A 48 -5.78 -11.28 0.82
CA THR A 48 -5.41 -10.52 -0.39
C THR A 48 -4.55 -11.36 -1.33
N ARG A 49 -3.57 -12.09 -0.79
CA ARG A 49 -2.71 -12.99 -1.58
C ARG A 49 -3.50 -14.15 -2.19
N GLY A 50 -4.46 -14.71 -1.44
CA GLY A 50 -5.37 -15.74 -1.93
C GLY A 50 -6.19 -15.25 -3.12
N ALA A 51 -6.84 -14.10 -2.98
CA ALA A 51 -7.61 -13.49 -4.07
C ALA A 51 -6.76 -13.19 -5.32
N LEU A 52 -5.52 -12.72 -5.14
CA LEU A 52 -4.60 -12.50 -6.26
C LEU A 52 -4.16 -13.79 -6.95
N ALA A 53 -3.97 -14.89 -6.19
CA ALA A 53 -3.65 -16.19 -6.76
C ALA A 53 -4.84 -16.79 -7.53
N GLU A 54 -6.05 -16.59 -7.02
CA GLU A 54 -7.28 -16.98 -7.70
C GLU A 54 -7.46 -16.21 -9.02
N ILE A 55 -7.26 -14.89 -9.00
CA ILE A 55 -7.25 -14.06 -10.22
C ILE A 55 -6.21 -14.57 -11.24
N ALA A 56 -4.98 -14.89 -10.79
CA ALA A 56 -3.95 -15.41 -11.68
C ALA A 56 -4.34 -16.76 -12.31
N THR A 57 -5.04 -17.61 -11.56
CA THR A 57 -5.56 -18.89 -12.06
C THR A 57 -6.65 -18.67 -13.11
N LEU A 58 -7.58 -17.73 -12.86
CA LEU A 58 -8.61 -17.36 -13.83
C LEU A 58 -8.01 -16.74 -15.10
N ASP A 59 -6.93 -15.97 -14.99
CA ASP A 59 -6.21 -15.40 -16.13
C ASP A 59 -5.57 -16.48 -17.01
N GLU A 60 -4.93 -17.48 -16.40
CA GLU A 60 -4.36 -18.62 -17.13
C GLU A 60 -5.45 -19.45 -17.82
N ALA A 61 -6.58 -19.67 -17.14
CA ALA A 61 -7.73 -20.38 -17.71
C ALA A 61 -8.35 -19.63 -18.90
N SER A 62 -8.53 -18.31 -18.77
CA SER A 62 -9.04 -17.45 -19.85
C SER A 62 -8.09 -17.41 -21.05
N ALA A 63 -6.78 -17.27 -20.81
CA ALA A 63 -5.75 -17.31 -21.86
C ALA A 63 -5.77 -18.66 -22.60
N THR A 64 -5.80 -19.76 -21.87
CA THR A 64 -5.86 -21.12 -22.45
C THR A 64 -7.13 -21.32 -23.28
N ALA A 65 -8.27 -20.84 -22.78
CA ALA A 65 -9.54 -20.92 -23.51
C ALA A 65 -9.51 -20.05 -24.78
N SER A 66 -8.92 -18.86 -24.71
CA SER A 66 -8.76 -17.95 -25.85
C SER A 66 -7.83 -18.54 -26.91
N ASP A 67 -6.68 -19.12 -26.52
CA ASP A 67 -5.77 -19.80 -27.44
C ASP A 67 -6.46 -20.95 -28.18
N ARG A 68 -7.27 -21.74 -27.46
CA ARG A 68 -8.06 -22.82 -28.06
C ARG A 68 -9.11 -22.28 -29.04
N LEU A 69 -9.74 -21.16 -28.71
CA LEU A 69 -10.71 -20.49 -29.55
C LEU A 69 -10.06 -20.00 -30.85
N ASP A 70 -8.88 -19.41 -30.76
CA ASP A 70 -8.11 -18.93 -31.92
C ASP A 70 -7.67 -20.08 -32.82
N ILE A 71 -7.24 -21.21 -32.26
CA ILE A 71 -6.95 -22.43 -33.02
C ILE A 71 -8.21 -22.93 -33.75
N ILE A 72 -9.37 -22.95 -33.07
CA ILE A 72 -10.64 -23.38 -33.67
C ILE A 72 -11.02 -22.49 -34.85
N ARG A 73 -10.89 -21.17 -34.71
CA ARG A 73 -11.19 -20.18 -35.75
C ARG A 73 -10.21 -20.27 -36.91
N ALA A 74 -8.91 -20.50 -36.65
CA ALA A 74 -7.90 -20.63 -37.68
C ALA A 74 -8.10 -21.87 -38.57
N HIS A 75 -8.59 -22.97 -38.00
CA HIS A 75 -8.78 -24.23 -38.71
C HIS A 75 -10.21 -24.47 -39.24
N SER A 76 -11.15 -23.58 -38.94
CA SER A 76 -12.56 -23.73 -39.35
C SER A 76 -13.04 -22.56 -40.21
N LEU A 77 -13.45 -22.85 -41.44
CA LEU A 77 -14.07 -21.88 -42.35
C LEU A 77 -15.52 -21.53 -41.99
N ARG A 78 -16.11 -22.23 -41.02
CA ARG A 78 -17.48 -22.01 -40.56
C ARG A 78 -17.54 -21.95 -39.02
N PRO A 79 -18.40 -21.11 -38.44
CA PRO A 79 -18.61 -21.07 -37.00
C PRO A 79 -19.05 -22.46 -36.51
N ARG A 80 -18.39 -22.96 -35.47
CA ARG A 80 -18.72 -24.27 -34.88
C ARG A 80 -19.41 -24.08 -33.53
N PRO A 81 -20.33 -24.97 -33.11
CA PRO A 81 -20.97 -24.88 -31.80
C PRO A 81 -19.97 -24.79 -30.64
N GLU A 82 -18.81 -25.46 -30.74
CA GLU A 82 -17.75 -25.36 -29.73
C GLU A 82 -17.17 -23.95 -29.55
N GLU A 83 -17.20 -23.10 -30.58
CA GLU A 83 -16.74 -21.71 -30.52
C GLU A 83 -17.63 -20.92 -29.54
N GLN A 84 -18.94 -21.04 -29.71
CA GLN A 84 -19.93 -20.34 -28.89
C GLN A 84 -19.92 -20.79 -27.43
N ILE A 85 -19.67 -22.08 -27.19
CA ILE A 85 -19.51 -22.61 -25.83
C ILE A 85 -18.26 -22.04 -25.18
N LEU A 86 -17.15 -22.01 -25.91
CA LEU A 86 -15.86 -21.56 -25.37
C LEU A 86 -15.85 -20.05 -25.13
N GLU A 87 -16.48 -19.25 -26.00
CA GLU A 87 -16.77 -17.83 -25.76
C GLU A 87 -17.60 -17.62 -24.49
N GLY A 88 -18.62 -18.45 -24.28
CA GLY A 88 -19.42 -18.43 -23.05
C GLY A 88 -18.59 -18.70 -21.80
N HIS A 89 -17.71 -19.69 -21.84
CA HIS A 89 -16.80 -19.97 -20.72
C HIS A 89 -15.80 -18.83 -20.46
N ILE A 90 -15.22 -18.25 -21.51
CA ILE A 90 -14.32 -17.09 -21.38
C ILE A 90 -15.05 -15.94 -20.69
N HIS A 91 -16.29 -15.64 -21.12
CA HIS A 91 -17.09 -14.59 -20.51
C HIS A 91 -17.40 -14.85 -19.03
N GLU A 92 -17.69 -16.10 -18.67
CA GLU A 92 -17.96 -16.48 -17.27
C GLU A 92 -16.71 -16.37 -16.39
N ILE A 93 -15.55 -16.80 -16.90
CA ILE A 93 -14.25 -16.64 -16.23
C ILE A 93 -13.93 -15.15 -16.00
N GLU A 94 -14.11 -14.31 -17.03
CA GLU A 94 -13.88 -12.87 -16.91
C GLU A 94 -14.82 -12.20 -15.91
N LYS A 95 -16.08 -12.66 -15.84
CA LYS A 95 -17.06 -12.18 -14.87
C LYS A 95 -16.65 -12.55 -13.44
N GLU A 96 -16.25 -13.79 -13.20
CA GLU A 96 -15.75 -14.25 -11.89
C GLU A 96 -14.52 -13.44 -11.45
N LYS A 97 -13.56 -13.26 -12.36
CA LYS A 97 -12.38 -12.43 -12.13
C LYS A 97 -12.77 -11.00 -11.75
N ALA A 98 -13.73 -10.40 -12.45
CA ALA A 98 -14.21 -9.04 -12.16
C ALA A 98 -14.84 -8.96 -10.76
N ILE A 99 -15.60 -9.97 -10.36
CA ILE A 99 -16.20 -10.06 -9.02
C ILE A 99 -15.10 -10.12 -7.95
N ILE A 100 -14.13 -11.03 -8.09
CA ILE A 100 -13.03 -11.15 -7.13
C ILE A 100 -12.27 -9.82 -7.05
N THR A 101 -11.92 -9.24 -8.20
CA THR A 101 -11.21 -7.95 -8.29
C THR A 101 -11.96 -6.82 -7.59
N SER A 102 -13.29 -6.77 -7.73
CA SER A 102 -14.12 -5.75 -7.07
C SER A 102 -14.13 -5.85 -5.54
N ASN A 103 -13.87 -7.04 -5.00
CA ASN A 103 -13.79 -7.28 -3.56
C ASN A 103 -12.40 -6.96 -2.97
N LEU A 104 -11.38 -6.70 -3.81
CA LEU A 104 -10.07 -6.28 -3.31
C LEU A 104 -10.13 -4.85 -2.76
N PRO A 105 -9.41 -4.56 -1.66
CA PRO A 105 -9.31 -3.21 -1.13
C PRO A 105 -8.64 -2.26 -2.14
N THR A 106 -9.27 -1.12 -2.40
CA THR A 106 -8.74 -0.08 -3.29
C THR A 106 -7.62 0.70 -2.59
N LEU A 107 -6.42 0.72 -3.17
CA LEU A 107 -5.34 1.56 -2.70
C LEU A 107 -5.50 2.97 -3.26
N VAL A 108 -5.93 3.93 -2.43
CA VAL A 108 -5.96 5.34 -2.81
C VAL A 108 -4.52 5.81 -3.00
N ARG A 109 -4.17 6.22 -4.22
CA ARG A 109 -2.86 6.79 -4.51
C ARG A 109 -2.75 8.12 -3.78
N ALA A 110 -2.00 8.16 -2.68
CA ALA A 110 -1.52 9.43 -2.15
C ALA A 110 -0.59 10.03 -3.21
N THR A 111 -0.86 11.25 -3.65
CA THR A 111 0.05 12.03 -4.48
C THR A 111 1.31 12.28 -3.64
N SER A 112 2.32 11.43 -3.80
CA SER A 112 3.62 11.62 -3.18
C SER A 112 4.30 12.82 -3.84
N ASP A 113 4.86 13.67 -3.00
CA ASP A 113 5.42 15.01 -3.25
C ASP A 113 6.78 14.96 -3.99
N ASP A 114 6.81 14.41 -5.21
CA ASP A 114 8.04 14.29 -6.03
C ASP A 114 8.52 15.62 -6.67
N ASP A 115 7.83 16.75 -6.44
CA ASP A 115 8.08 18.02 -7.15
C ASP A 115 8.97 19.03 -6.39
N LEU A 116 9.48 18.73 -5.19
CA LEU A 116 10.25 19.71 -4.39
C LEU A 116 11.78 19.64 -4.51
N LEU A 117 12.33 18.81 -5.40
CA LEU A 117 13.77 18.77 -5.68
C LEU A 117 14.12 19.40 -7.04
N SER A 118 13.66 20.63 -7.29
CA SER A 118 14.39 21.49 -8.24
C SER A 118 15.60 22.04 -7.51
N THR A 119 16.74 21.36 -7.66
CA THR A 119 18.05 21.96 -7.42
C THR A 119 18.12 23.19 -8.31
N THR A 120 18.05 24.37 -7.70
CA THR A 120 18.39 25.60 -8.39
C THR A 120 19.91 25.58 -8.51
N ASP A 121 20.37 25.27 -9.72
CA ASP A 121 21.76 25.41 -10.13
C ASP A 121 22.10 26.90 -10.11
N HIS A 122 22.47 27.42 -8.93
CA HIS A 122 22.99 28.77 -8.81
C HIS A 122 24.51 28.72 -9.01
N ASP A 123 24.92 28.80 -10.27
CA ASP A 123 26.29 29.12 -10.66
C ASP A 123 26.59 30.58 -10.26
N GLY A 124 26.91 30.78 -8.98
CA GLY A 124 27.40 32.04 -8.43
C GLY A 124 28.93 32.07 -8.46
N GLU A 125 29.48 32.41 -9.62
CA GLU A 125 30.85 32.90 -9.77
C GLU A 125 31.02 34.21 -8.95
N PHE A 126 32.23 34.38 -8.37
CA PHE A 126 32.77 35.52 -7.59
C PHE A 126 32.73 35.41 -6.05
N GLY A 127 33.90 35.03 -5.49
CA GLY A 127 34.74 36.03 -4.83
C GLY A 127 34.75 36.09 -3.30
N SER A 128 35.96 35.91 -2.76
CA SER A 128 36.51 36.53 -1.54
C SER A 128 36.07 35.95 -0.17
N THR A 129 36.95 35.22 0.51
CA THR A 129 38.01 35.68 1.45
C THR A 129 37.49 36.02 2.86
N ASP A 130 37.89 35.17 3.79
CA ASP A 130 38.46 35.49 5.12
C ASP A 130 37.55 36.02 6.26
N ASP A 131 37.65 35.27 7.36
CA ASP A 131 37.92 35.69 8.74
C ASP A 131 36.83 35.79 9.83
N LEU A 132 37.32 35.58 11.05
CA LEU A 132 36.75 34.93 12.23
C LEU A 132 35.76 35.73 13.12
N SER A 133 35.00 34.94 13.90
CA SER A 133 34.49 35.21 15.27
C SER A 133 33.23 36.08 15.44
N THR A 134 32.19 35.52 16.09
CA THR A 134 31.86 35.74 17.52
C THR A 134 30.39 35.40 17.82
N GLY A 135 30.17 34.45 18.75
CA GLY A 135 29.11 34.47 19.77
C GLY A 135 27.63 34.51 19.36
N ALA A 136 26.90 33.43 19.64
CA ALA A 136 25.75 33.42 20.57
C ALA A 136 24.98 32.09 20.45
N SER A 137 25.25 31.20 21.39
CA SER A 137 24.32 30.17 21.80
C SER A 137 23.05 30.81 22.38
N SER A 138 21.92 30.10 22.22
CA SER A 138 20.60 30.37 22.83
C SER A 138 19.70 31.34 22.07
N LEU A 139 18.61 30.81 21.51
CA LEU A 139 17.24 31.38 21.43
C LEU A 139 16.38 30.61 20.41
N ARG A 140 16.05 29.34 20.69
CA ARG A 140 14.94 28.65 19.99
C ARG A 140 13.95 27.95 20.94
N SER A 141 14.02 28.27 22.22
CA SER A 141 13.09 27.81 23.24
C SER A 141 12.31 29.01 23.79
N GLN A 142 11.37 29.54 22.99
CA GLN A 142 10.33 30.48 23.44
C GLN A 142 9.41 30.90 22.27
N ARG A 143 8.60 29.99 21.71
CA ARG A 143 7.47 30.37 20.82
C ARG A 143 6.23 29.47 20.92
N LEU A 144 5.98 28.81 22.06
CA LEU A 144 4.77 28.00 22.20
C LEU A 144 4.06 28.13 23.56
N LEU A 145 3.92 29.35 24.07
CA LEU A 145 3.06 29.64 25.23
C LEU A 145 2.28 30.96 25.06
N HIS A 146 1.66 31.19 23.89
CA HIS A 146 0.74 32.33 23.74
C HIS A 146 -0.40 32.08 22.75
N ARG A 147 -1.08 30.93 22.90
CA ARG A 147 -2.36 30.71 22.24
C ARG A 147 -3.32 29.95 23.16
N GLN A 148 -3.62 30.59 24.29
CA GLN A 148 -4.83 30.37 25.07
C GLN A 148 -5.35 31.76 25.45
N LEU A 149 -6.65 31.98 25.21
CA LEU A 149 -7.45 33.18 25.51
C LEU A 149 -7.48 34.28 24.42
N SER A 150 -8.35 34.08 23.43
CA SER A 150 -9.34 35.10 23.03
C SER A 150 -10.63 34.41 22.67
#